data_AF-A0A8C2FGN2-F1
#
_entry.id   AF-A0A8C2FGN2-F1
#
_cell.length_a   1.000
_cell.length_b   1.000
_cell.length_c   1.000
_cell.angle_alpha   90.00
_cell.angle_beta   90.00
_cell.angle_gamma   90.00
#
_symmetry.space_group_name_H-M   'P 1'
#
loop_
_entity.id
_entity.type
_entity.pdbx_description
1 polymer ?
#
loop_
_entity_poly.entity_id
_entity_poly.type
_entity_poly.pdbx_seq_one_letter_code
_entity_poly.pdbx_strand_id
1 'polypeptide(L)'
;MDKKATWDRFYTENGSKGQFKNFEWFFGFDSVKDFILPVLQSMSHSHSGQLNILDMGCGTSALGPCIYRNSPCAVKVICADISTVAVKLMQKHSNSTLVQPCNLSSALAFLELDCTQLRGYFDARSLDLILDKGTTDALVRSKEGQVKAGQIVKQCLQVLKPSGSLLQFSD
;
A
#
# COMPACT_ATOMS: atom_id res chain seq x y z
N MET A 1 3.84 -16.73 5.35
CA MET A 1 5.13 -16.05 5.60
C MET A 1 4.84 -14.72 6.28
N ASP A 2 4.83 -14.67 7.60
CA ASP A 2 4.38 -13.51 8.39
C ASP A 2 5.52 -12.80 9.13
N LYS A 3 6.75 -13.32 9.04
CA LYS A 3 7.90 -12.79 9.77
C LYS A 3 8.66 -11.76 8.93
N LYS A 4 8.90 -10.59 9.51
CA LYS A 4 9.75 -9.52 8.95
C LYS A 4 11.07 -10.04 8.35
N ALA A 5 11.80 -10.88 9.07
CA ALA A 5 13.09 -11.43 8.63
C ALA A 5 13.00 -12.28 7.34
N THR A 6 11.85 -12.89 7.06
CA THR A 6 11.63 -13.63 5.82
C THR A 6 11.54 -12.66 4.64
N TRP A 7 10.77 -11.58 4.82
CA TRP A 7 10.60 -10.54 3.79
C TRP A 7 11.85 -9.69 3.58
N ASP A 8 12.53 -9.30 4.66
CA ASP A 8 13.82 -8.59 4.56
C ASP A 8 14.85 -9.38 3.74
N ARG A 9 14.92 -10.70 3.92
CA ARG A 9 15.79 -11.58 3.14
C ARG A 9 15.36 -11.61 1.67
N PHE A 10 14.07 -11.82 1.40
CA PHE A 10 13.53 -11.83 0.04
C PHE A 10 13.87 -10.54 -0.72
N TYR A 11 13.66 -9.37 -0.10
CA TYR A 11 13.94 -8.08 -0.74
C TYR A 11 15.43 -7.77 -0.83
N THR A 12 16.25 -8.25 0.11
CA THR A 12 17.71 -8.16 0.01
C THR A 12 18.20 -8.95 -1.21
N GLU A 13 17.79 -10.20 -1.34
CA GLU A 13 18.22 -11.09 -2.43
C GLU A 13 17.74 -10.62 -3.80
N ASN A 14 16.53 -10.08 -3.89
CA ASN A 14 16.00 -9.53 -5.14
C ASN A 14 16.56 -8.13 -5.47
N GLY A 15 16.88 -7.31 -4.46
CA GLY A 15 17.51 -6.01 -4.65
C GLY A 15 18.98 -6.05 -5.03
N SER A 16 19.68 -7.16 -4.73
CA SER A 16 21.13 -7.30 -4.95
C SER A 16 21.52 -7.65 -6.40
N LYS A 17 20.54 -7.95 -7.28
CA LYS A 17 20.79 -8.53 -8.62
C LYS A 17 20.97 -7.49 -9.74
N GLY A 18 21.35 -6.26 -9.43
CA GLY A 18 21.64 -5.21 -10.42
C GLY A 18 20.77 -3.96 -10.25
N GLN A 19 20.25 -3.41 -11.35
CA GLN A 19 19.38 -2.24 -11.30
C GLN A 19 18.05 -2.59 -10.62
N PHE A 20 17.60 -1.72 -9.71
CA PHE A 20 16.34 -1.90 -9.01
C PHE A 20 15.18 -2.03 -10.01
N LYS A 21 14.35 -3.06 -9.82
CA LYS A 21 13.11 -3.28 -10.56
C LYS A 21 11.99 -3.58 -9.58
N ASN A 22 10.82 -2.99 -9.80
CA ASN A 22 9.63 -3.30 -9.01
C ASN A 22 9.27 -4.78 -9.18
N PHE A 23 8.84 -5.39 -8.07
CA PHE A 23 8.32 -6.74 -8.04
C PHE A 23 6.82 -6.69 -7.80
N GLU A 24 6.05 -7.39 -8.62
CA GLU A 24 4.59 -7.39 -8.57
C GLU A 24 4.06 -8.78 -8.23
N TRP A 25 3.35 -8.89 -7.11
CA TRP A 25 2.45 -10.02 -6.87
C TRP A 25 1.20 -9.86 -7.72
N PHE A 26 0.80 -10.95 -8.38
CA PHE A 26 -0.37 -11.08 -9.27
C PHE A 26 -0.31 -10.22 -10.55
N PHE A 27 -0.34 -8.91 -10.41
CA PHE A 27 -0.40 -7.95 -11.51
C PHE A 27 0.20 -6.59 -11.12
N GLY A 28 0.54 -5.80 -12.14
CA GLY A 28 0.96 -4.40 -11.98
C GLY A 28 -0.21 -3.41 -12.09
N PHE A 29 0.07 -2.13 -11.84
CA PHE A 29 -0.94 -1.06 -11.85
C PHE A 29 -1.78 -1.00 -13.14
N ASP A 30 -1.17 -1.25 -14.30
CA ASP A 30 -1.89 -1.19 -15.58
C ASP A 30 -3.08 -2.15 -15.67
N SER A 31 -3.06 -3.26 -14.93
CA SER A 31 -4.16 -4.23 -14.92
C SER A 31 -5.37 -3.76 -14.09
N VAL A 32 -5.18 -2.77 -13.21
CA VAL A 32 -6.21 -2.33 -12.25
C VAL A 32 -6.48 -0.82 -12.27
N LYS A 33 -5.75 -0.04 -13.08
CA LYS A 33 -5.92 1.42 -13.15
C LYS A 33 -7.34 1.84 -13.52
N ASP A 34 -7.98 1.11 -14.42
CA ASP A 34 -9.34 1.38 -14.89
C ASP A 34 -10.41 1.03 -13.85
N PHE A 35 -10.02 0.37 -12.76
CA PHE A 35 -10.86 0.13 -11.60
C PHE A 35 -10.54 1.11 -10.47
N ILE A 36 -9.26 1.32 -10.14
CA ILE A 36 -8.84 2.15 -9.01
C ILE A 36 -9.07 3.65 -9.28
N LEU A 37 -8.69 4.16 -10.45
CA LEU A 37 -8.78 5.60 -10.72
C LEU A 37 -10.23 6.12 -10.70
N PRO A 38 -11.22 5.41 -11.29
CA PRO A 38 -12.62 5.83 -11.16
C PRO A 38 -13.15 5.81 -9.72
N VAL A 39 -12.74 4.84 -8.90
CA VAL A 39 -13.09 4.81 -7.47
C VAL A 39 -12.57 6.06 -6.76
N LEU A 40 -11.30 6.41 -6.96
CA LEU A 40 -10.71 7.62 -6.37
C LEU A 40 -11.41 8.89 -6.85
N GLN A 41 -11.75 8.98 -8.14
CA GLN A 41 -12.48 10.12 -8.67
C GLN A 41 -13.87 10.24 -8.02
N SER A 42 -14.62 9.14 -7.90
CA SER A 42 -15.93 9.12 -7.22
C SER A 42 -15.84 9.57 -5.76
N MET A 43 -14.83 9.09 -5.02
CA MET A 43 -14.60 9.50 -3.63
C MET A 43 -14.27 10.98 -3.53
N SER A 44 -13.49 11.53 -4.47
CA SER A 44 -13.14 12.95 -4.50
C SER A 44 -14.32 13.89 -4.75
N HIS A 45 -15.40 13.42 -5.38
CA HIS A 45 -16.63 14.21 -5.51
C HIS A 45 -17.46 14.26 -4.23
N SER A 46 -17.32 13.26 -3.37
CA SER A 46 -18.07 13.14 -2.12
C SER A 46 -17.39 13.82 -0.93
N HIS A 47 -16.14 14.25 -1.10
CA HIS A 47 -15.34 14.83 -0.03
C HIS A 47 -14.44 15.95 -0.56
N SER A 48 -14.48 17.12 0.08
CA SER A 48 -13.55 18.20 -0.23
C SER A 48 -12.19 17.93 0.43
N GLY A 49 -11.16 17.68 -0.37
CA GLY A 49 -9.78 17.61 0.12
C GLY A 49 -8.94 16.49 -0.48
N GLN A 50 -7.80 16.25 0.14
CA GLN A 50 -6.87 15.18 -0.23
C GLN A 50 -7.38 13.83 0.30
N LEU A 51 -7.43 12.81 -0.56
CA LEU A 51 -7.79 11.44 -0.14
C LEU A 51 -6.59 10.74 0.50
N ASN A 52 -6.80 10.12 1.66
CA ASN A 52 -5.76 9.37 2.39
C ASN A 52 -5.82 7.89 2.02
N ILE A 53 -4.76 7.40 1.39
CA ILE A 53 -4.67 6.05 0.82
C ILE A 53 -3.54 5.28 1.49
N LEU A 54 -3.80 4.04 1.89
CA LEU A 54 -2.79 3.11 2.38
C LEU A 54 -2.64 1.95 1.40
N ASP A 55 -1.43 1.74 0.89
CA ASP A 55 -1.01 0.52 0.18
C ASP A 55 -0.31 -0.40 1.20
N MET A 56 -1.04 -1.40 1.69
CA MET A 56 -0.66 -2.22 2.85
C MET A 56 0.09 -3.49 2.42
N GLY A 57 1.28 -3.70 2.98
CA GLY A 57 2.22 -4.72 2.54
C GLY A 57 2.68 -4.45 1.10
N CYS A 58 3.03 -3.19 0.83
CA CYS A 58 3.32 -2.72 -0.52
C CYS A 58 4.53 -3.41 -1.16
N GLY A 59 5.42 -4.01 -0.35
CA GLY A 59 6.66 -4.60 -0.80
C GLY A 59 7.47 -3.61 -1.64
N THR A 60 7.88 -4.07 -2.83
CA THR A 60 8.50 -3.23 -3.87
C THR A 60 7.59 -3.05 -5.09
N SER A 61 6.28 -3.17 -4.91
CA SER A 61 5.29 -2.92 -5.97
C SER A 61 5.28 -1.45 -6.38
N ALA A 62 5.02 -1.18 -7.65
CA ALA A 62 4.77 0.15 -8.17
C ALA A 62 3.31 0.61 -7.97
N LEU A 63 2.43 -0.20 -7.38
CA LEU A 63 1.00 0.10 -7.23
C LEU A 63 0.75 1.46 -6.56
N GLY A 64 1.17 1.66 -5.32
CA GLY A 64 1.03 2.94 -4.61
C GLY A 64 1.69 4.13 -5.33
N PRO A 65 2.97 4.06 -5.77
CA PRO A 65 3.60 5.12 -6.55
C PRO A 65 2.87 5.46 -7.85
N CYS A 66 2.31 4.46 -8.54
CA CYS A 66 1.52 4.68 -9.76
C CYS A 66 0.18 5.33 -9.45
N ILE A 67 -0.47 5.00 -8.33
CA ILE A 67 -1.68 5.71 -7.89
C ILE A 67 -1.35 7.18 -7.62
N TYR A 68 -0.28 7.46 -6.88
CA TYR A 68 0.20 8.83 -6.65
C TYR A 68 0.49 9.57 -7.96
N ARG A 69 1.15 8.91 -8.92
CA ARG A 69 1.51 9.49 -10.21
C ARG A 69 0.32 9.75 -11.12
N ASN A 70 -0.71 8.91 -11.10
CA ASN A 70 -1.78 8.92 -12.10
C ASN A 70 -3.14 9.39 -11.56
N SER A 71 -3.26 9.64 -10.24
CA SER A 71 -4.53 10.12 -9.67
C SER A 71 -4.83 11.55 -10.15
N PRO A 72 -6.03 11.81 -10.71
CA PRO A 72 -6.42 13.15 -11.14
C PRO A 72 -6.78 14.06 -9.96
N CYS A 73 -7.23 13.48 -8.85
CA CYS A 73 -7.52 14.19 -7.59
C CYS A 73 -6.29 14.20 -6.66
N ALA A 74 -6.31 15.08 -5.66
CA ALA A 74 -5.26 15.15 -4.65
C ALA A 74 -5.29 13.90 -3.76
N VAL A 75 -4.16 13.18 -3.68
CA VAL A 75 -4.04 11.95 -2.89
C VAL A 75 -2.81 11.99 -1.98
N LYS A 76 -2.94 11.47 -0.77
CA LYS A 76 -1.81 11.12 0.10
C LYS A 76 -1.69 9.61 0.14
N VAL A 77 -0.71 9.07 -0.57
CA VAL A 77 -0.45 7.63 -0.62
C VAL A 77 0.65 7.27 0.36
N ILE A 78 0.33 6.38 1.29
CA ILE A 78 1.30 5.78 2.21
C ILE A 78 1.49 4.32 1.78
N CYS A 79 2.67 4.01 1.27
CA CYS A 79 3.08 2.65 0.95
C CYS A 79 3.75 2.05 2.17
N ALA A 80 3.13 1.05 2.79
CA ALA A 80 3.55 0.53 4.07
C ALA A 80 3.92 -0.95 3.98
N ASP A 81 5.04 -1.35 4.57
CA ASP A 81 5.46 -2.76 4.63
C ASP A 81 6.15 -3.08 5.96
N ILE A 82 6.06 -4.33 6.41
CA ILE A 82 6.78 -4.79 7.60
C ILE A 82 8.31 -4.85 7.34
N SER A 83 8.71 -4.99 6.08
CA SER A 83 10.10 -5.04 5.67
C SER A 83 10.71 -3.65 5.51
N THR A 84 11.58 -3.27 6.45
CA THR A 84 12.41 -2.05 6.33
C THR A 84 13.23 -2.04 5.04
N VAL A 85 13.65 -3.22 4.55
CA VAL A 85 14.43 -3.34 3.32
C VAL A 85 13.60 -2.90 2.12
N ALA A 86 12.36 -3.39 1.99
CA ALA A 86 11.45 -2.98 0.92
C ALA A 86 11.18 -1.48 0.95
N VAL A 87 10.83 -0.94 2.12
CA VAL A 87 10.57 0.49 2.35
C VAL A 87 11.75 1.35 1.91
N LYS A 88 12.97 1.01 2.32
CA LYS A 88 14.18 1.77 1.95
C LYS A 88 14.49 1.68 0.46
N LEU A 89 14.32 0.51 -0.15
CA LEU A 89 14.51 0.34 -1.60
C LEU A 89 13.54 1.22 -2.39
N MET A 90 12.27 1.24 -2.00
CA MET A 90 11.26 2.07 -2.64
C MET A 90 11.49 3.56 -2.43
N GLN A 91 11.84 4.00 -1.21
CA GLN A 91 12.21 5.40 -0.95
C GLN A 91 13.38 5.85 -1.84
N LYS A 92 14.46 5.04 -1.90
CA LYS A 92 15.62 5.33 -2.76
C LYS A 92 15.21 5.41 -4.23
N HIS A 93 14.42 4.44 -4.70
CA HIS A 93 13.98 4.41 -6.08
C HIS A 93 13.12 5.62 -6.45
N SER A 94 12.11 5.95 -5.65
CA SER A 94 11.23 7.10 -5.88
C SER A 94 11.98 8.44 -5.85
N ASN A 95 12.94 8.60 -4.94
CA ASN A 95 13.80 9.80 -4.89
C ASN A 95 14.70 9.89 -6.13
N SER A 96 15.28 8.77 -6.59
CA SER A 96 16.18 8.75 -7.74
C SER A 96 15.49 8.99 -9.09
N THR A 97 14.22 8.63 -9.21
CA THR A 97 13.43 8.76 -10.45
C THR A 97 12.57 10.01 -10.48
N LEU A 98 12.60 10.81 -9.42
CA LEU A 98 11.84 12.06 -9.27
C LEU A 98 10.35 11.87 -9.60
N VAL A 99 9.72 10.82 -9.06
CA VAL A 99 8.30 10.53 -9.32
C VAL A 99 7.44 11.75 -9.01
N GLN A 100 6.82 12.34 -10.04
CA GLN A 100 5.93 13.48 -9.91
C GLN A 100 4.47 13.03 -9.90
N PRO A 101 3.61 13.68 -9.11
CA PRO A 101 2.19 13.40 -9.14
C PRO A 101 1.52 14.08 -10.35
N CYS A 102 0.38 13.54 -10.78
CA CYS A 102 -0.49 14.25 -11.73
C CYS A 102 -1.13 15.48 -11.08
N ASN A 103 -1.51 15.38 -9.80
CA ASN A 103 -2.04 16.49 -9.02
C ASN A 103 -1.00 17.00 -8.01
N LEU A 104 -0.59 18.27 -8.12
CA LEU A 104 0.47 18.89 -7.30
C LEU A 104 0.18 18.91 -5.79
N SER A 105 -1.07 18.76 -5.38
CA SER A 105 -1.45 18.65 -3.96
C SER A 105 -1.34 17.21 -3.44
N SER A 106 -0.75 16.30 -4.20
CA SER A 106 -0.56 14.91 -3.78
C SER A 106 0.73 14.72 -3.00
N ALA A 107 0.76 13.69 -2.15
CA ALA A 107 1.94 13.29 -1.39
C ALA A 107 2.14 11.77 -1.46
N LEU A 108 3.40 11.34 -1.49
CA LEU A 108 3.81 9.95 -1.43
C LEU A 108 4.74 9.75 -0.24
N ALA A 109 4.47 8.77 0.59
CA ALA A 109 5.31 8.38 1.71
C ALA A 109 5.48 6.86 1.77
N PHE A 110 6.58 6.43 2.37
CA PHE A 110 6.88 5.03 2.61
C PHE A 110 7.11 4.82 4.10
N LEU A 111 6.50 3.77 4.66
CA LEU A 111 6.45 3.56 6.10
C LEU A 111 6.75 2.09 6.45
N GLU A 112 7.64 1.87 7.41
CA GLU A 112 7.76 0.55 8.03
C GLU A 112 6.61 0.36 9.03
N LEU A 113 5.77 -0.65 8.79
CA LEU A 113 4.55 -0.87 9.57
C LEU A 113 4.14 -2.35 9.53
N ASP A 114 3.79 -2.88 10.71
CA ASP A 114 3.07 -4.14 10.81
C ASP A 114 1.56 -3.88 10.61
N CYS A 115 0.98 -4.46 9.55
CA CYS A 115 -0.43 -4.30 9.19
C CYS A 115 -1.40 -4.82 10.25
N THR A 116 -0.94 -5.64 11.20
CA THR A 116 -1.73 -6.05 12.36
C THR A 116 -1.84 -4.95 13.43
N GLN A 117 -1.18 -3.81 13.25
CA GLN A 117 -1.06 -2.70 14.22
C GLN A 117 -1.43 -1.31 13.65
N LEU A 118 -2.31 -1.23 12.64
CA LEU A 118 -2.68 0.05 11.98
C LEU A 118 -3.10 1.17 12.94
N ARG A 119 -3.82 0.86 14.03
CA ARG A 119 -4.26 1.85 15.04
C ARG A 119 -3.11 2.52 15.80
N GLY A 120 -1.90 1.95 15.79
CA GLY A 120 -0.70 2.59 16.32
C GLY A 120 -0.14 3.69 15.42
N TYR A 121 -0.56 3.73 14.15
CA TYR A 121 -0.01 4.63 13.12
C TYR A 121 -1.06 5.56 12.50
N PHE A 122 -2.33 5.16 12.54
CA PHE A 122 -3.44 5.89 11.92
C PHE A 122 -4.55 6.17 12.93
N ASP A 123 -5.06 7.40 12.89
CA ASP A 123 -6.23 7.81 13.65
C ASP A 123 -7.49 7.04 13.22
N ALA A 124 -8.49 7.03 14.10
CA ALA A 124 -9.73 6.32 13.80
C ALA A 124 -10.44 7.10 12.70
N ARG A 125 -11.01 6.38 11.72
CA ARG A 125 -11.76 7.00 10.63
C ARG A 125 -10.96 8.07 9.87
N SER A 126 -9.69 7.83 9.62
CA SER A 126 -8.77 8.75 8.95
C SER A 126 -8.47 8.38 7.50
N LEU A 127 -8.54 7.10 7.14
CA LEU A 127 -8.23 6.62 5.80
C LEU A 127 -9.48 6.58 4.91
N ASP A 128 -9.31 7.00 3.67
CA ASP A 128 -10.33 6.92 2.63
C ASP A 128 -10.26 5.54 1.94
N LEU A 129 -9.06 5.08 1.61
CA LEU A 129 -8.87 3.82 0.90
C LEU A 129 -7.71 3.01 1.50
N ILE A 130 -7.93 1.71 1.69
CA ILE A 130 -6.87 0.73 1.96
C ILE A 130 -6.81 -0.25 0.80
N LEU A 131 -5.60 -0.49 0.30
CA LEU A 131 -5.30 -1.49 -0.72
C LEU A 131 -4.55 -2.64 -0.06
N ASP A 132 -4.99 -3.86 -0.34
CA ASP A 132 -4.28 -5.09 0.00
C ASP A 132 -4.11 -5.90 -1.27
N LYS A 133 -2.85 -6.15 -1.68
CA LYS A 133 -2.53 -6.97 -2.85
C LYS A 133 -1.54 -8.05 -2.46
N GLY A 134 -2.04 -9.22 -2.07
CA GLY A 134 -1.23 -10.38 -1.71
C GLY A 134 -0.75 -10.40 -0.26
N THR A 135 -1.01 -9.36 0.54
CA THR A 135 -0.50 -9.24 1.91
C THR A 135 -1.25 -10.19 2.84
N THR A 136 -2.58 -10.18 2.77
CA THR A 136 -3.39 -11.13 3.53
C THR A 136 -3.15 -12.57 3.06
N ASP A 137 -2.95 -12.82 1.76
CA ASP A 137 -2.63 -14.17 1.24
C ASP A 137 -1.30 -14.71 1.79
N ALA A 138 -0.28 -13.85 1.85
CA ALA A 138 1.00 -14.17 2.47
C ALA A 138 0.86 -14.51 3.96
N LEU A 139 -0.03 -13.80 4.67
CA LEU A 139 -0.25 -13.92 6.10
C LEU A 139 -1.02 -15.19 6.46
N VAL A 140 -2.12 -15.49 5.75
CA VAL A 140 -2.97 -16.66 6.03
C VAL A 140 -2.22 -17.99 5.88
N ARG A 141 -1.12 -18.00 5.12
CA ARG A 141 -0.20 -19.14 4.98
C ARG A 141 0.68 -19.39 6.23
N SER A 142 0.60 -18.55 7.27
CA SER A 142 1.30 -18.77 8.54
C SER A 142 0.44 -19.53 9.54
N LYS A 143 1.07 -20.11 10.58
CA LYS A 143 0.37 -20.91 11.62
C LYS A 143 -0.76 -20.12 12.32
N GLU A 144 -0.55 -18.82 12.52
CA GLU A 144 -1.52 -17.90 13.16
C GLU A 144 -2.26 -17.04 12.12
N GLY A 145 -2.16 -17.40 10.83
CA GLY A 145 -2.56 -16.56 9.72
C GLY A 145 -4.04 -16.17 9.74
N GLN A 146 -4.94 -17.09 10.11
CA GLN A 146 -6.37 -16.81 10.21
C GLN A 146 -6.69 -15.77 11.29
N VAL A 147 -6.08 -15.92 12.48
CA VAL A 147 -6.27 -14.97 13.59
C VAL A 147 -5.75 -13.59 13.20
N LYS A 148 -4.56 -13.54 12.59
CA LYS A 148 -3.97 -12.28 12.13
C LYS A 148 -4.76 -11.64 10.99
N ALA A 149 -5.31 -12.40 10.06
CA ALA A 149 -6.17 -11.87 9.00
C ALA A 149 -7.44 -11.22 9.58
N GLY A 150 -8.10 -11.88 10.53
CA GLY A 150 -9.23 -11.27 11.26
C GLY A 150 -8.84 -9.98 11.99
N GLN A 151 -7.64 -9.95 12.59
CA GLN A 151 -7.10 -8.75 13.23
C GLN A 151 -6.85 -7.62 12.23
N ILE A 152 -6.31 -7.91 11.05
CA ILE A 152 -6.10 -6.90 9.99
C ILE A 152 -7.43 -6.31 9.55
N VAL A 153 -8.42 -7.13 9.18
CA VAL A 153 -9.73 -6.63 8.75
C VAL A 153 -10.35 -5.74 9.83
N LYS A 154 -10.29 -6.16 11.09
CA LYS A 154 -10.75 -5.35 12.23
C LYS A 154 -10.01 -4.02 12.32
N GLN A 155 -8.69 -4.01 12.19
CA GLN A 155 -7.86 -2.80 12.23
C GLN A 155 -8.21 -1.86 11.06
N CYS A 156 -8.33 -2.40 9.84
CA CYS A 156 -8.74 -1.66 8.64
C CYS A 156 -10.08 -0.96 8.85
N LEU A 157 -11.10 -1.68 9.33
CA LEU A 157 -12.42 -1.12 9.61
C LEU A 157 -12.41 -0.01 10.69
N GLN A 158 -11.44 -0.03 11.62
CA GLN A 158 -11.33 1.01 12.64
C GLN A 158 -10.66 2.29 12.12
N VAL A 159 -9.70 2.18 11.20
CA VAL A 159 -8.97 3.34 10.64
C VAL A 159 -9.66 3.90 9.40
N LEU A 160 -10.48 3.12 8.70
CA LEU A 160 -11.29 3.59 7.58
C LEU A 160 -12.39 4.54 8.03
N LYS A 161 -12.60 5.60 7.26
CA LYS A 161 -13.80 6.44 7.36
C LYS A 161 -15.05 5.59 7.13
N PRO A 162 -16.23 6.00 7.61
CA PRO A 162 -17.49 5.31 7.29
C PRO A 162 -17.77 5.20 5.78
N SER A 163 -17.30 6.17 4.99
CA SER A 163 -17.38 6.18 3.52
C SER A 163 -16.14 5.57 2.84
N GLY A 164 -15.19 5.05 3.63
CA GLY A 164 -13.94 4.51 3.12
C GLY A 164 -14.09 3.06 2.66
N SER A 165 -13.12 2.61 1.87
CA SER A 165 -13.14 1.28 1.25
C SER A 165 -11.87 0.49 1.54
N LEU A 166 -12.01 -0.82 1.70
CA LEU A 166 -10.92 -1.78 1.63
C LEU A 166 -11.02 -2.50 0.27
N LEU A 167 -10.01 -2.38 -0.58
CA LEU A 167 -9.90 -3.13 -1.83
C LEU A 167 -8.83 -4.20 -1.67
N GLN A 168 -9.26 -5.46 -1.68
CA GLN A 168 -8.38 -6.62 -1.57
C GLN A 168 -8.31 -7.35 -2.92
N PHE A 169 -7.09 -7.67 -3.33
CA PHE A 169 -6.79 -8.51 -4.48
C PHE A 169 -6.08 -9.79 -4.00
N SER A 170 -6.77 -10.93 -4.09
CA SER A 170 -6.36 -12.27 -3.62
C SER A 170 -6.30 -13.30 -4.75
N ASP A 171 -5.62 -14.43 -4.49
CA ASP A 171 -5.60 -15.64 -5.34
C ASP A 171 -6.78 -16.60 -5.13
#